data_AF-A0A3M2AQE4-F1
#
_entry.id   AF-A0A3M2AQE4-F1
#
_cell.length_a   1.000
_cell.length_b   1.000
_cell.length_c   1.000
_cell.angle_alpha   90.00
_cell.angle_beta   90.00
_cell.angle_gamma   90.00
#
_symmetry.space_group_name_H-M   'P 1'
#
loop_
_entity.id
_entity.type
_entity.pdbx_description
1 polymer ?
#
loop_
_entity_poly.entity_id
_entity_poly.type
_entity_poly.pdbx_seq_one_letter_code
_entity_poly.pdbx_strand_id
1 'polypeptide(L)'
;MNPAPPSPENRPAPVKVLFEGRYRKLVRDLPQTVFYCPQCKGRGCARCEGYGKLTRDSVQELIARVAMPRLKARRNKFHGAGREDLDVRMLGRGRPFVFEALKCKRPMIDLEELAAEVNRRAAGRIEIFDLRFTDRKRVAEIKETRCPKEYGALVELVEARPAAAIGARFAELRDRGRIPIVQETPARVAHRRAVRDRERWLEIVSAEAEDGRWRVVIRTAHGTYVKEAISGDEGRTRPSLAELLGVGCRCVELDVLEILPPEEDA
;
A
#
# COMPACT_ATOMS: atom_id res chain seq x y z
N MET A 1 26.87 45.10 -17.38
CA MET A 1 26.60 44.12 -18.46
C MET A 1 26.25 42.79 -17.81
N ASN A 2 25.00 42.34 -17.91
CA ASN A 2 24.61 41.02 -17.41
C ASN A 2 25.19 39.94 -18.35
N PRO A 3 25.80 38.86 -17.84
CA PRO A 3 26.31 37.80 -18.68
C PRO A 3 25.16 37.15 -19.47
N ALA A 4 25.37 36.95 -20.76
CA ALA A 4 24.42 36.32 -21.66
C ALA A 4 24.05 34.92 -21.16
N PRO A 5 22.78 34.49 -21.29
CA PRO A 5 22.40 33.13 -20.94
C PRO A 5 23.20 32.14 -21.80
N PRO A 6 23.66 31.00 -21.22
CA PRO A 6 24.46 30.03 -21.94
C PRO A 6 23.72 29.49 -23.18
N SER A 7 24.47 29.29 -24.26
CA SER A 7 23.97 28.79 -25.54
C SER A 7 23.26 27.43 -25.38
N PRO A 8 22.21 27.16 -26.18
CA PRO A 8 21.39 25.95 -26.04
C PRO A 8 22.15 24.63 -26.27
N GLU A 9 23.34 24.66 -26.86
CA GLU A 9 24.13 23.47 -27.23
C GLU A 9 24.88 22.80 -26.07
N ASN A 10 24.99 23.42 -24.90
CA ASN A 10 25.77 22.87 -23.78
C ASN A 10 24.91 22.43 -22.57
N ARG A 11 23.62 22.15 -22.78
CA ARG A 11 22.75 21.62 -21.72
C ARG A 11 22.88 20.09 -21.67
N PRO A 12 23.22 19.49 -20.52
CA PRO A 12 23.30 18.05 -20.40
C PRO A 12 21.96 17.42 -20.79
N ALA A 13 22.02 16.35 -21.58
CA ALA A 13 20.85 15.65 -22.08
C ALA A 13 19.95 15.24 -20.90
N PRO A 14 18.61 15.40 -21.00
CA PRO A 14 17.73 15.05 -19.89
C PRO A 14 17.84 13.57 -19.57
N VAL A 15 18.27 13.23 -18.36
CA VAL A 15 18.47 11.85 -17.91
C VAL A 15 17.29 11.34 -17.08
N LYS A 16 17.22 10.03 -16.91
CA LYS A 16 16.32 9.38 -15.97
C LYS A 16 17.04 9.19 -14.63
N VAL A 17 16.35 9.47 -13.54
CA VAL A 17 16.84 9.22 -12.17
C VAL A 17 15.86 8.32 -11.47
N LEU A 18 16.36 7.27 -10.82
CA LEU A 18 15.57 6.44 -9.94
C LEU A 18 16.20 6.47 -8.56
N PHE A 19 15.36 6.59 -7.54
CA PHE A 19 15.74 6.29 -6.17
C PHE A 19 14.70 5.35 -5.56
N GLU A 20 15.16 4.44 -4.73
CA GLU A 20 14.31 3.60 -3.90
C GLU A 20 14.25 4.14 -2.48
N GLY A 21 13.35 3.56 -1.69
CA GLY A 21 13.24 3.80 -0.27
C GLY A 21 12.05 3.06 0.31
N ARG A 22 11.66 3.42 1.53
CA ARG A 22 10.46 2.90 2.17
C ARG A 22 9.55 4.04 2.57
N TYR A 23 8.24 3.81 2.53
CA TYR A 23 7.27 4.76 3.05
C TYR A 23 6.35 4.15 4.10
N ARG A 24 6.03 4.92 5.13
CA ARG A 24 4.86 4.72 5.97
C ARG A 24 3.74 5.65 5.53
N LYS A 25 2.51 5.19 5.66
CA LYS A 25 1.29 5.96 5.42
C LYS A 25 0.49 5.94 6.72
N LEU A 26 0.33 7.10 7.34
CA LEU A 26 -0.20 7.25 8.69
C LEU A 26 -1.71 7.56 8.73
N VAL A 27 -2.31 7.83 7.56
CA VAL A 27 -3.70 8.28 7.40
C VAL A 27 -4.53 7.31 6.55
N ARG A 28 -5.86 7.38 6.65
CA ARG A 28 -6.84 6.52 5.93
C ARG A 28 -7.54 7.22 4.74
N ASP A 29 -7.03 8.36 4.30
CA ASP A 29 -7.63 9.16 3.21
C ASP A 29 -6.66 9.36 2.02
N LEU A 30 -5.53 8.67 2.02
CA LEU A 30 -4.41 8.92 1.10
C LEU A 30 -4.13 7.71 0.19
N PRO A 31 -4.32 7.80 -1.13
CA PRO A 31 -3.97 6.73 -2.05
C PRO A 31 -2.44 6.66 -2.25
N GLN A 32 -1.93 5.48 -2.63
CA GLN A 32 -0.51 5.30 -2.92
C GLN A 32 -0.06 6.11 -4.15
N THR A 33 -0.84 6.06 -5.22
CA THR A 33 -0.59 6.77 -6.48
C THR A 33 -1.74 7.72 -6.79
N VAL A 34 -1.56 8.60 -7.78
CA VAL A 34 -2.59 9.57 -8.18
C VAL A 34 -3.93 8.86 -8.44
N PHE A 35 -4.94 9.19 -7.64
CA PHE A 35 -6.27 8.59 -7.79
C PHE A 35 -7.08 9.36 -8.83
N TYR A 36 -6.79 9.10 -10.10
CA TYR A 36 -7.48 9.71 -11.22
C TYR A 36 -8.99 9.45 -11.18
N CYS A 37 -9.76 10.47 -11.56
CA CYS A 37 -11.19 10.33 -11.72
C CYS A 37 -11.49 9.30 -12.83
N PRO A 38 -12.28 8.25 -12.55
CA PRO A 38 -12.53 7.18 -13.51
C PRO A 38 -13.30 7.67 -14.75
N GLN A 39 -14.06 8.75 -14.62
CA GLN A 39 -14.84 9.34 -15.70
C GLN A 39 -13.96 10.12 -16.69
N CYS A 40 -13.15 11.06 -16.20
CA CYS A 40 -12.35 11.94 -17.08
C CYS A 40 -10.90 11.49 -17.27
N LYS A 41 -10.42 10.51 -16.50
CA LYS A 41 -9.05 9.96 -16.55
C LYS A 41 -7.96 11.05 -16.46
N GLY A 42 -8.15 12.02 -15.56
CA GLY A 42 -7.19 13.11 -15.36
C GLY A 42 -7.50 14.42 -16.10
N ARG A 43 -8.49 14.46 -17.00
CA ARG A 43 -8.82 15.69 -17.77
C ARG A 43 -9.58 16.78 -17.00
N GLY A 44 -10.25 16.42 -15.91
CA GLY A 44 -11.23 17.27 -15.23
C GLY A 44 -12.66 17.03 -15.75
N CYS A 45 -13.64 16.98 -14.84
CA CYS A 45 -15.08 16.92 -15.14
C CYS A 45 -15.90 17.32 -13.90
N ALA A 46 -17.22 17.44 -14.04
CA ALA A 46 -18.12 17.81 -12.95
C ALA A 46 -17.97 16.92 -11.71
N ARG A 47 -17.85 15.59 -11.89
CA ARG A 47 -17.69 14.62 -10.79
C ARG A 47 -16.45 14.87 -9.92
N CYS A 48 -15.37 15.39 -10.51
CA CYS A 48 -14.14 15.68 -9.78
C CYS A 48 -13.90 17.19 -9.68
N GLU A 49 -14.94 18.00 -9.85
CA GLU A 49 -14.88 19.47 -9.73
C GLU A 49 -13.74 20.08 -10.58
N GLY A 50 -13.48 19.48 -11.75
CA GLY A 50 -12.39 19.92 -12.64
C GLY A 50 -10.98 19.46 -12.25
N TYR A 51 -10.75 18.89 -11.07
CA TYR A 51 -9.40 18.52 -10.60
C TYR A 51 -8.76 17.33 -11.35
N GLY A 52 -9.56 16.53 -12.05
CA GLY A 52 -9.08 15.33 -12.76
C GLY A 52 -8.77 14.12 -11.87
N LYS A 53 -8.83 14.29 -10.55
CA LYS A 53 -8.57 13.29 -9.50
C LYS A 53 -9.60 13.36 -8.39
N LEU A 54 -9.74 12.28 -7.63
CA LEU A 54 -10.73 12.15 -6.54
C LEU A 54 -10.16 12.41 -5.15
N THR A 55 -8.86 12.65 -5.05
CA THR A 55 -8.16 12.94 -3.80
C THR A 55 -7.23 14.11 -4.01
N ARG A 56 -6.97 14.88 -2.95
CA ARG A 56 -6.06 16.03 -3.02
C ARG A 56 -4.63 15.60 -3.25
N ASP A 57 -4.21 14.54 -2.58
CA ASP A 57 -2.84 14.06 -2.52
C ASP A 57 -2.76 12.55 -2.72
N SER A 58 -1.56 12.06 -2.96
CA SER A 58 -1.16 10.66 -2.91
C SER A 58 0.25 10.55 -2.33
N VAL A 59 0.66 9.37 -1.88
CA VAL A 59 2.06 9.13 -1.46
C VAL A 59 3.04 9.57 -2.56
N GLN A 60 2.75 9.18 -3.80
CA GLN A 60 3.47 9.62 -5.00
C GLN A 60 3.55 11.15 -5.13
N GLU A 61 2.44 11.87 -4.98
CA GLU A 61 2.41 13.33 -5.14
C GLU A 61 3.15 14.06 -4.02
N LEU A 62 3.06 13.57 -2.78
CA LEU A 62 3.77 14.16 -1.64
C LEU A 62 5.29 14.08 -1.84
N ILE A 63 5.80 12.94 -2.30
CA ILE A 63 7.22 12.79 -2.67
C ILE A 63 7.55 13.68 -3.88
N ALA A 64 6.71 13.66 -4.92
CA ALA A 64 6.95 14.39 -6.15
C ALA A 64 7.02 15.92 -5.95
N ARG A 65 6.25 16.49 -5.01
CA ARG A 65 6.27 17.93 -4.69
C ARG A 65 7.65 18.44 -4.29
N VAL A 66 8.47 17.58 -3.69
CA VAL A 66 9.83 17.92 -3.26
C VAL A 66 10.85 17.42 -4.28
N ALA A 67 10.74 16.16 -4.70
CA ALA A 67 11.70 15.53 -5.60
C ALA A 67 11.74 16.20 -6.99
N MET A 68 10.59 16.54 -7.57
CA MET A 68 10.53 17.01 -8.96
C MET A 68 11.16 18.39 -9.16
N PRO A 69 10.91 19.41 -8.31
CA PRO A 69 11.63 20.68 -8.39
C PRO A 69 13.14 20.49 -8.15
N ARG A 70 13.52 19.64 -7.19
CA ARG A 70 14.92 19.37 -6.89
C ARG A 70 15.62 18.67 -8.07
N LEU A 71 14.99 17.74 -8.76
CA LEU A 71 15.57 17.05 -9.92
C LEU A 71 15.45 17.86 -11.23
N LYS A 72 14.71 18.99 -11.19
CA LYS A 72 14.27 19.74 -12.38
C LYS A 72 13.65 18.83 -13.43
N ALA A 73 12.83 17.88 -12.98
CA ALA A 73 12.23 16.83 -13.80
C ALA A 73 10.83 17.23 -14.30
N ARG A 74 10.32 16.52 -15.33
CA ARG A 74 9.01 16.86 -15.95
C ARG A 74 7.92 15.85 -15.71
N ARG A 75 8.27 14.58 -15.53
CA ARG A 75 7.31 13.48 -15.30
C ARG A 75 7.90 12.53 -14.28
N ASN A 76 7.04 11.84 -13.53
CA ASN A 76 7.47 10.77 -12.64
C ASN A 76 6.60 9.52 -12.81
N LYS A 77 7.13 8.39 -12.34
CA LYS A 77 6.39 7.17 -12.07
C LYS A 77 6.71 6.71 -10.66
N PHE A 78 5.72 6.14 -9.99
CA PHE A 78 5.87 5.54 -8.68
C PHE A 78 5.63 4.04 -8.79
N HIS A 79 6.57 3.26 -8.28
CA HIS A 79 6.52 1.80 -8.27
C HIS A 79 6.55 1.33 -6.82
N GLY A 80 5.46 0.76 -6.31
CA GLY A 80 5.41 0.17 -4.97
C GLY A 80 5.57 -1.34 -5.00
N ALA A 81 6.14 -1.91 -3.93
CA ALA A 81 6.15 -3.35 -3.67
C ALA A 81 4.75 -3.84 -3.24
N GLY A 82 3.79 -3.80 -4.17
CA GLY A 82 2.36 -3.91 -3.88
C GLY A 82 1.70 -2.57 -3.54
N ARG A 83 0.42 -2.62 -3.13
CA ARG A 83 -0.41 -1.45 -2.85
C ARG A 83 -1.43 -1.75 -1.77
N GLU A 84 -1.64 -0.82 -0.85
CA GLU A 84 -2.74 -0.81 0.11
C GLU A 84 -3.94 0.03 -0.39
N ASP A 85 -5.11 -0.22 0.17
CA ASP A 85 -6.32 0.55 -0.14
C ASP A 85 -6.29 1.96 0.48
N LEU A 86 -7.20 2.82 0.01
CA LEU A 86 -7.28 4.22 0.41
C LEU A 86 -7.37 4.38 1.94
N ASP A 87 -8.18 3.52 2.57
CA ASP A 87 -8.50 3.50 4.00
C ASP A 87 -7.56 2.66 4.87
N VAL A 88 -6.46 2.17 4.28
CA VAL A 88 -5.48 1.30 4.96
C VAL A 88 -4.19 2.05 5.24
N ARG A 89 -3.70 2.01 6.47
CA ARG A 89 -2.37 2.55 6.82
C ARG A 89 -1.27 1.56 6.47
N MET A 90 -0.05 2.09 6.27
CA MET A 90 1.17 1.31 6.09
C MET A 90 2.14 1.70 7.20
N LEU A 91 2.36 0.82 8.17
CA LEU A 91 3.13 1.05 9.40
C LEU A 91 4.43 0.21 9.40
N GLY A 92 4.97 -0.10 10.58
CA GLY A 92 6.18 -0.91 10.78
C GLY A 92 7.38 -0.40 10.01
N ARG A 93 8.10 -1.25 9.27
CA ARG A 93 9.22 -0.79 8.42
C ARG A 93 8.78 -0.08 7.13
N GLY A 94 7.49 0.12 6.91
CA GLY A 94 6.99 0.77 5.70
C GLY A 94 7.10 -0.11 4.45
N ARG A 95 6.47 0.34 3.36
CA ARG A 95 6.48 -0.35 2.06
C ARG A 95 7.64 0.12 1.20
N PRO A 96 8.44 -0.79 0.61
CA PRO A 96 9.43 -0.46 -0.39
C PRO A 96 8.79 0.19 -1.63
N PHE A 97 9.46 1.22 -2.16
CA PHE A 97 9.07 1.87 -3.41
C PHE A 97 10.30 2.26 -4.23
N VAL A 98 10.08 2.48 -5.52
CA VAL A 98 11.01 3.14 -6.45
C VAL A 98 10.30 4.33 -7.08
N PHE A 99 10.90 5.51 -6.97
CA PHE A 99 10.47 6.72 -7.63
C PHE A 99 11.32 6.97 -8.87
N GLU A 100 10.69 6.97 -10.05
CA GLU A 100 11.34 7.17 -11.35
C GLU A 100 11.03 8.58 -11.85
N ALA A 101 12.01 9.48 -11.81
CA ALA A 101 11.93 10.81 -12.37
C ALA A 101 12.48 10.85 -13.81
N LEU A 102 11.72 11.48 -14.70
CA LEU A 102 12.00 11.53 -16.14
C LEU A 102 12.37 12.94 -16.58
N LYS A 103 13.30 13.02 -17.53
CA LYS A 103 13.82 14.26 -18.11
C LYS A 103 14.42 15.18 -17.04
N CYS A 104 15.21 14.61 -16.14
CA CYS A 104 15.89 15.33 -15.06
C CYS A 104 17.01 16.19 -15.65
N LYS A 105 17.10 17.44 -15.20
CA LYS A 105 18.20 18.34 -15.54
C LYS A 105 19.21 18.51 -14.41
N ARG A 106 18.89 18.00 -13.21
CA ARG A 106 19.78 17.94 -12.05
C ARG A 106 19.70 16.53 -11.46
N PRO A 107 20.49 15.56 -11.98
CA PRO A 107 20.33 14.16 -11.61
C PRO A 107 20.89 13.81 -10.22
N MET A 108 21.89 14.56 -9.78
CA MET A 108 22.48 14.41 -8.45
C MET A 108 21.79 15.38 -7.50
N ILE A 109 21.18 14.82 -6.46
CA ILE A 109 20.57 15.53 -5.34
C ILE A 109 20.92 14.79 -4.06
N ASP A 110 20.91 15.51 -2.94
CA ASP A 110 20.98 14.89 -1.63
C ASP A 110 19.65 14.20 -1.30
N LEU A 111 19.70 12.88 -1.09
CA LEU A 111 18.53 12.07 -0.79
C LEU A 111 18.13 12.13 0.70
N GLU A 112 19.07 12.40 1.60
CA GLU A 112 18.77 12.60 3.02
C GLU A 112 18.03 13.92 3.21
N GLU A 113 18.50 14.99 2.57
CA GLU A 113 17.82 16.29 2.58
C GLU A 113 16.44 16.21 1.90
N LEU A 114 16.33 15.41 0.82
CA LEU A 114 15.04 15.12 0.19
C LEU A 114 14.09 14.44 1.17
N ALA A 115 14.53 13.39 1.86
CA ALA A 115 13.72 12.65 2.81
C ALA A 115 13.26 13.55 3.97
N ALA A 116 14.18 14.30 4.57
CA ALA A 116 13.88 15.26 5.64
C ALA A 116 12.84 16.29 5.20
N GLU A 117 12.97 16.85 4.00
CA GLU A 117 12.04 17.85 3.46
C GLU A 117 10.66 17.25 3.17
N VAL A 118 10.59 16.03 2.62
CA VAL A 118 9.31 15.33 2.40
C VAL A 118 8.63 15.06 3.75
N ASN A 119 9.35 14.52 4.72
CA ASN A 119 8.82 14.20 6.05
C ASN A 119 8.32 15.46 6.77
N ARG A 120 9.03 16.59 6.65
CA ARG A 120 8.61 17.87 7.23
C ARG A 120 7.31 18.38 6.58
N ARG A 121 7.22 18.36 5.25
CA ARG A 121 6.02 18.87 4.53
C ARG A 121 4.81 17.96 4.64
N ALA A 122 5.03 16.66 4.80
CA ALA A 122 4.00 15.65 4.86
C ALA A 122 3.81 15.07 6.27
N ALA A 123 4.25 15.81 7.29
CA ALA A 123 4.17 15.42 8.70
C ALA A 123 2.75 14.96 9.06
N GLY A 124 2.67 13.83 9.77
CA GLY A 124 1.40 13.19 10.15
C GLY A 124 0.67 12.47 9.01
N ARG A 125 1.13 12.55 7.75
CA ARG A 125 0.52 11.84 6.60
C ARG A 125 1.36 10.68 6.11
N ILE A 126 2.64 10.94 5.81
CA ILE A 126 3.61 9.91 5.40
C ILE A 126 4.96 10.15 6.05
N GLU A 127 5.75 9.09 6.12
CA GLU A 127 7.18 9.14 6.41
C GLU A 127 7.91 8.40 5.30
N ILE A 128 9.02 8.93 4.81
CA ILE A 128 9.93 8.25 3.89
C ILE A 128 11.34 8.17 4.49
N PHE A 129 12.02 7.07 4.24
CA PHE A 129 13.34 6.79 4.79
C PHE A 129 14.08 5.77 3.91
N ASP A 130 15.36 5.55 4.23
CA ASP A 130 16.28 4.66 3.51
C ASP A 130 16.40 4.98 2.02
N LEU A 131 16.41 6.27 1.66
CA LEU A 131 16.48 6.67 0.26
C LEU A 131 17.86 6.38 -0.34
N ARG A 132 17.89 5.68 -1.48
CA ARG A 132 19.12 5.37 -2.22
C ARG A 132 18.89 5.45 -3.71
N PHE A 133 19.87 5.93 -4.47
CA PHE A 133 19.80 5.84 -5.93
C PHE A 133 19.78 4.37 -6.38
N THR A 134 19.02 4.07 -7.42
CA THR A 134 18.85 2.72 -7.94
C THR A 134 18.72 2.72 -9.45
N ASP A 135 18.68 1.52 -10.05
CA ASP A 135 18.41 1.32 -11.46
C ASP A 135 17.00 0.77 -11.74
N ARG A 136 16.75 0.45 -13.01
CA ARG A 136 15.46 -0.08 -13.48
C ARG A 136 15.23 -1.53 -13.07
N LYS A 137 16.27 -2.34 -12.84
CA LYS A 137 16.12 -3.76 -12.43
C LYS A 137 15.39 -3.83 -11.10
N ARG A 138 15.70 -2.90 -10.20
CA ARG A 138 15.04 -2.80 -8.89
C ARG A 138 13.51 -2.68 -8.98
N VAL A 139 12.98 -2.05 -10.04
CA VAL A 139 11.53 -1.94 -10.25
C VAL A 139 10.87 -3.30 -10.45
N ALA A 140 11.51 -4.22 -11.17
CA ALA A 140 10.99 -5.57 -11.37
C ALA A 140 11.10 -6.37 -10.06
N GLU A 141 12.26 -6.33 -9.41
CA GLU A 141 12.51 -7.02 -8.13
C GLU A 141 11.44 -6.70 -7.09
N ILE A 142 11.16 -5.42 -6.81
CA ILE A 142 10.18 -5.07 -5.78
C ILE A 142 8.74 -5.48 -6.14
N LYS A 143 8.43 -5.64 -7.44
CA LYS A 143 7.10 -6.04 -7.91
C LYS A 143 6.90 -7.54 -7.89
N GLU A 144 7.96 -8.29 -8.12
CA GLU A 144 7.93 -9.75 -8.25
C GLU A 144 8.18 -10.46 -6.91
N THR A 145 8.86 -9.79 -5.96
CA THR A 145 9.17 -10.36 -4.64
C THR A 145 7.90 -10.75 -3.88
N ARG A 146 7.78 -12.05 -3.57
CA ARG A 146 6.64 -12.62 -2.86
C ARG A 146 6.84 -12.64 -1.35
N CYS A 147 6.55 -11.52 -0.71
CA CYS A 147 6.56 -11.44 0.75
C CYS A 147 5.21 -11.84 1.38
N PRO A 148 5.17 -12.56 2.51
CA PRO A 148 4.06 -12.52 3.44
C PRO A 148 3.91 -11.12 4.05
N LYS A 149 2.74 -10.84 4.61
CA LYS A 149 2.46 -9.57 5.29
C LYS A 149 1.72 -9.82 6.59
N GLU A 150 1.97 -8.95 7.56
CA GLU A 150 1.25 -8.92 8.82
C GLU A 150 0.36 -7.68 8.87
N TYR A 151 -0.88 -7.86 9.31
CA TYR A 151 -1.90 -6.83 9.34
C TYR A 151 -2.53 -6.75 10.72
N GLY A 152 -2.87 -5.54 11.14
CA GLY A 152 -3.73 -5.28 12.29
C GLY A 152 -5.12 -4.94 11.78
N ALA A 153 -6.10 -5.76 12.10
CA ALA A 153 -7.49 -5.56 11.70
C ALA A 153 -8.36 -5.27 12.93
N LEU A 154 -9.23 -4.27 12.84
CA LEU A 154 -10.36 -4.16 13.75
C LEU A 154 -11.53 -4.92 13.15
N VAL A 155 -11.90 -6.02 13.79
CA VAL A 155 -12.95 -6.92 13.33
C VAL A 155 -14.17 -6.75 14.21
N GLU A 156 -15.31 -6.50 13.58
CA GLU A 156 -16.61 -6.43 14.23
C GLU A 156 -17.43 -7.65 13.84
N LEU A 157 -18.12 -8.24 14.81
CA LEU A 157 -19.02 -9.36 14.58
C LEU A 157 -20.38 -8.81 14.15
N VAL A 158 -20.99 -9.41 13.13
CA VAL A 158 -22.33 -9.02 12.64
C VAL A 158 -23.39 -9.29 13.70
N GLU A 159 -23.20 -10.34 14.49
CA GLU A 159 -24.04 -10.70 15.62
C GLU A 159 -23.22 -10.72 16.90
N ALA A 160 -23.80 -10.21 17.99
CA ALA A 160 -23.17 -10.26 19.30
C ALA A 160 -22.97 -11.72 19.75
N ARG A 161 -21.76 -12.04 20.19
CA ARG A 161 -21.39 -13.34 20.75
C ARG A 161 -20.62 -13.12 22.06
N PRO A 162 -20.72 -14.04 23.04
CA PRO A 162 -19.94 -13.92 24.27
C PRO A 162 -18.46 -13.81 23.98
N ALA A 163 -17.80 -12.78 24.52
CA ALA A 163 -16.39 -12.49 24.23
C ALA A 163 -15.48 -13.68 24.58
N ALA A 164 -15.76 -14.40 25.67
CA ALA A 164 -15.02 -15.60 26.05
C ALA A 164 -15.10 -16.71 25.00
N ALA A 165 -16.26 -16.93 24.37
CA ALA A 165 -16.45 -17.95 23.35
C ALA A 165 -15.67 -17.61 22.07
N ILE A 166 -15.71 -16.35 21.64
CA ILE A 166 -14.96 -15.88 20.46
C ILE A 166 -13.45 -15.88 20.74
N GLY A 167 -13.04 -15.47 21.94
CA GLY A 167 -11.64 -15.52 22.36
C GLY A 167 -11.08 -16.94 22.34
N ALA A 168 -11.84 -17.93 22.81
CA ALA A 168 -11.47 -19.35 22.71
C ALA A 168 -11.29 -19.79 21.25
N ARG A 169 -12.20 -19.41 20.35
CA ARG A 169 -12.05 -19.70 18.91
C ARG A 169 -10.81 -19.05 18.30
N PHE A 170 -10.50 -17.81 18.64
CA PHE A 170 -9.26 -17.18 18.17
C PHE A 170 -8.01 -17.90 18.71
N ALA A 171 -8.02 -18.36 19.96
CA ALA A 171 -6.93 -19.15 20.52
C ALA A 171 -6.75 -20.48 19.77
N GLU A 172 -7.84 -21.22 19.50
CA GLU A 172 -7.82 -22.43 18.67
C GLU A 172 -7.25 -22.14 17.27
N LEU A 173 -7.67 -21.05 16.62
CA LEU A 173 -7.19 -20.68 15.28
C LEU A 173 -5.71 -20.27 15.28
N ARG A 174 -5.23 -19.60 16.33
CA ARG A 174 -3.81 -19.29 16.51
C ARG A 174 -2.99 -20.56 16.66
N ASP A 175 -3.43 -21.48 17.51
CA ASP A 175 -2.72 -22.72 17.81
C ASP A 175 -2.67 -23.68 16.59
N ARG A 176 -3.63 -23.56 15.67
CA ARG A 176 -3.63 -24.25 14.36
C ARG A 176 -2.55 -23.73 13.39
N GLY A 177 -2.00 -22.54 13.60
CA GLY A 177 -1.03 -21.93 12.69
C GLY A 177 -1.63 -21.53 11.33
N ARG A 178 -0.93 -21.87 10.23
CA ARG A 178 -1.36 -21.49 8.87
C ARG A 178 -2.60 -22.26 8.43
N ILE A 179 -3.63 -21.50 8.08
CA ILE A 179 -4.89 -22.03 7.56
C ILE A 179 -4.95 -21.75 6.05
N PRO A 180 -5.03 -22.79 5.20
CA PRO A 180 -5.21 -22.60 3.77
C PRO A 180 -6.58 -22.00 3.49
N ILE A 181 -6.63 -21.05 2.56
CA ILE A 181 -7.86 -20.42 2.06
C ILE A 181 -7.82 -20.35 0.55
N VAL A 182 -8.99 -20.39 -0.08
CA VAL A 182 -9.16 -20.13 -1.51
C VAL A 182 -9.90 -18.82 -1.67
N GLN A 183 -9.33 -17.90 -2.46
CA GLN A 183 -9.97 -16.64 -2.81
C GLN A 183 -10.28 -16.58 -4.29
N GLU A 184 -11.56 -16.50 -4.63
CA GLU A 184 -12.01 -15.96 -5.91
C GLU A 184 -11.59 -14.48 -6.03
N THR A 185 -11.51 -13.97 -7.26
CA THR A 185 -11.27 -12.53 -7.48
C THR A 185 -12.39 -11.72 -6.79
N PRO A 186 -12.08 -10.84 -5.81
CA PRO A 186 -13.10 -10.14 -5.06
C PRO A 186 -14.07 -9.33 -5.91
N ALA A 187 -15.33 -9.24 -5.48
CA ALA A 187 -16.38 -8.55 -6.22
C ALA A 187 -15.99 -7.11 -6.59
N ARG A 188 -15.41 -6.37 -5.63
CA ARG A 188 -15.00 -4.96 -5.81
C ARG A 188 -13.89 -4.76 -6.85
N VAL A 189 -13.15 -5.81 -7.23
CA VAL A 189 -12.09 -5.74 -8.26
C VAL A 189 -12.38 -6.59 -9.50
N ALA A 190 -13.50 -7.33 -9.53
CA ALA A 190 -13.88 -8.19 -10.64
C ALA A 190 -13.98 -7.43 -11.98
N HIS A 191 -14.45 -6.17 -11.96
CA HIS A 191 -14.47 -5.30 -13.16
C HIS A 191 -13.08 -4.94 -13.72
N ARG A 192 -12.00 -5.25 -13.00
CA ARG A 192 -10.60 -4.95 -13.37
C ARG A 192 -9.72 -6.19 -13.55
N ARG A 193 -10.20 -7.39 -13.21
CA ARG A 193 -9.39 -8.62 -13.19
C ARG A 193 -10.21 -9.83 -13.61
N ALA A 194 -9.57 -10.78 -14.29
CA ALA A 194 -10.17 -12.07 -14.58
C ALA A 194 -10.59 -12.78 -13.27
N VAL A 195 -11.79 -13.38 -13.28
CA VAL A 195 -12.29 -14.23 -12.19
C VAL A 195 -11.42 -15.48 -12.16
N ARG A 196 -10.78 -15.74 -11.02
CA ARG A 196 -9.89 -16.89 -10.83
C ARG A 196 -9.72 -17.17 -9.35
N ASP A 197 -9.74 -18.46 -9.03
CA ASP A 197 -9.46 -18.98 -7.68
C ASP A 197 -7.96 -18.99 -7.41
N ARG A 198 -7.61 -18.56 -6.20
CA ARG A 198 -6.22 -18.48 -5.76
C ARG A 198 -6.10 -19.05 -4.37
N GLU A 199 -5.32 -20.12 -4.27
CA GLU A 199 -4.88 -20.66 -2.98
C GLU A 199 -3.97 -19.67 -2.27
N ARG A 200 -4.28 -19.43 -1.01
CA ARG A 200 -3.58 -18.54 -0.09
C ARG A 200 -3.59 -19.19 1.29
N TRP A 201 -2.98 -18.52 2.24
CA TRP A 201 -3.13 -18.87 3.64
C TRP A 201 -3.27 -17.59 4.49
N LEU A 202 -3.90 -17.76 5.64
CA LEU A 202 -3.90 -16.80 6.74
C LEU A 202 -3.46 -17.50 8.02
N GLU A 203 -2.93 -16.75 8.97
CA GLU A 203 -2.49 -17.21 10.28
C GLU A 203 -2.89 -16.15 11.29
N ILE A 204 -3.57 -16.54 12.36
CA ILE A 204 -3.91 -15.63 13.47
C ILE A 204 -2.70 -15.56 14.39
N VAL A 205 -2.14 -14.37 14.56
CA VAL A 205 -0.99 -14.12 15.44
C VAL A 205 -1.47 -13.76 16.84
N SER A 206 -2.44 -12.85 16.93
CA SER A 206 -3.10 -12.48 18.19
C SER A 206 -4.52 -11.96 17.93
N ALA A 207 -5.35 -12.02 18.97
CA ALA A 207 -6.69 -11.44 18.95
C ALA A 207 -7.07 -10.97 20.35
N GLU A 208 -7.45 -9.70 20.48
CA GLU A 208 -7.80 -9.07 21.75
C GLU A 208 -9.15 -8.36 21.60
N ALA A 209 -10.00 -8.47 22.63
CA ALA A 209 -11.27 -7.75 22.64
C ALA A 209 -11.04 -6.25 22.90
N GLU A 210 -11.72 -5.40 22.14
CA GLU A 210 -11.61 -3.94 22.22
C GLU A 210 -12.99 -3.33 21.93
N ASP A 211 -13.62 -2.72 22.94
CA ASP A 211 -14.89 -1.99 22.83
C ASP A 211 -16.00 -2.72 22.03
N GLY A 212 -16.21 -4.01 22.32
CA GLY A 212 -17.21 -4.86 21.64
C GLY A 212 -16.78 -5.35 20.25
N ARG A 213 -15.55 -5.08 19.85
CA ARG A 213 -14.88 -5.56 18.63
C ARG A 213 -13.64 -6.37 19.01
N TRP A 214 -12.90 -6.78 17.99
CA TRP A 214 -11.67 -7.56 18.12
C TRP A 214 -10.53 -6.91 17.35
N ARG A 215 -9.44 -6.61 18.03
CA ARG A 215 -8.17 -6.26 17.40
C ARG A 215 -7.43 -7.55 17.08
N VAL A 216 -7.32 -7.88 15.80
CA VAL A 216 -6.74 -9.14 15.33
C VAL A 216 -5.47 -8.86 14.54
N VAL A 217 -4.36 -9.46 14.94
CA VAL A 217 -3.15 -9.50 14.12
C VAL A 217 -3.19 -10.74 13.24
N ILE A 218 -3.19 -10.53 11.93
CA ILE A 218 -3.33 -11.58 10.91
C ILE A 218 -2.10 -11.54 10.01
N ARG A 219 -1.39 -12.67 9.90
CA ARG A 219 -0.35 -12.87 8.90
C ARG A 219 -0.96 -13.57 7.68
N THR A 220 -0.58 -13.14 6.48
CA THR A 220 -1.12 -13.72 5.25
C THR A 220 -0.07 -13.97 4.19
N ALA A 221 -0.37 -14.93 3.32
CA ALA A 221 0.34 -15.13 2.06
C ALA A 221 0.40 -13.85 1.20
N HIS A 222 1.34 -13.84 0.25
CA HIS A 222 1.43 -12.77 -0.73
C HIS A 222 0.14 -12.62 -1.56
N GLY A 223 -0.41 -11.41 -1.59
CA GLY A 223 -1.54 -11.07 -2.45
C GLY A 223 -2.90 -11.57 -1.95
N THR A 224 -2.99 -11.95 -0.68
CA THR A 224 -4.27 -12.20 0.01
C THR A 224 -5.07 -10.89 0.10
N TYR A 225 -6.36 -10.95 -0.22
CA TYR A 225 -7.30 -9.86 -0.01
C TYR A 225 -7.86 -9.98 1.41
N VAL A 226 -7.26 -9.23 2.35
CA VAL A 226 -7.46 -9.44 3.79
C VAL A 226 -8.89 -9.12 4.25
N LYS A 227 -9.52 -8.06 3.72
CA LYS A 227 -10.91 -7.69 4.09
C LYS A 227 -11.89 -8.80 3.69
N GLU A 228 -11.66 -9.40 2.54
CA GLU A 228 -12.43 -10.52 2.01
C GLU A 228 -12.12 -11.83 2.74
N ALA A 229 -10.86 -12.05 3.14
CA ALA A 229 -10.50 -13.17 4.02
C ALA A 229 -11.17 -13.07 5.40
N ILE A 230 -11.43 -11.85 5.89
CA ILE A 230 -12.19 -11.64 7.13
C ILE A 230 -13.69 -11.88 6.91
N SER A 231 -14.26 -11.22 5.92
CA SER A 231 -15.73 -11.17 5.71
C SER A 231 -16.33 -12.36 4.96
N GLY A 232 -15.52 -13.10 4.19
CA GLY A 232 -15.97 -14.16 3.29
C GLY A 232 -16.38 -13.69 1.89
N ASP A 233 -16.58 -12.38 1.67
CA ASP A 233 -17.03 -11.79 0.39
C ASP A 233 -18.20 -12.58 -0.23
N GLU A 234 -19.23 -12.85 0.57
CA GLU A 234 -20.42 -13.64 0.20
C GLU A 234 -20.09 -15.07 -0.27
N GLY A 235 -19.06 -15.67 0.31
CA GLY A 235 -18.64 -17.04 0.02
C GLY A 235 -17.58 -17.18 -1.08
N ARG A 236 -17.02 -16.08 -1.56
CA ARG A 236 -15.89 -16.05 -2.51
C ARG A 236 -14.54 -16.29 -1.86
N THR A 237 -14.46 -16.24 -0.52
CA THR A 237 -13.28 -16.68 0.22
C THR A 237 -13.64 -17.81 1.17
N ARG A 238 -13.00 -18.98 1.02
CA ARG A 238 -13.28 -20.18 1.82
C ARG A 238 -12.03 -20.96 2.26
N PRO A 239 -11.92 -21.37 3.53
CA PRO A 239 -12.68 -20.79 4.64
C PRO A 239 -12.33 -19.30 4.82
N SER A 240 -13.28 -18.52 5.34
CA SER A 240 -13.04 -17.14 5.78
C SER A 240 -12.96 -17.06 7.30
N LEU A 241 -12.48 -15.95 7.88
CA LEU A 241 -12.50 -15.75 9.33
C LEU A 241 -13.93 -15.83 9.88
N ALA A 242 -14.91 -15.28 9.16
CA ALA A 242 -16.31 -15.39 9.53
C ALA A 242 -16.78 -16.86 9.63
N GLU A 243 -16.43 -17.70 8.63
CA GLU A 243 -16.73 -19.13 8.67
C GLU A 243 -15.99 -19.84 9.80
N LEU A 244 -14.72 -19.52 10.01
CA LEU A 244 -13.87 -20.11 11.05
C LEU A 244 -14.34 -19.79 12.47
N LEU A 245 -14.89 -18.60 12.70
CA LEU A 245 -15.45 -18.19 13.98
C LEU A 245 -16.92 -18.62 14.15
N GLY A 246 -17.57 -19.06 13.07
CA GLY A 246 -19.00 -19.41 13.07
C GLY A 246 -19.94 -18.21 13.21
N VAL A 247 -19.47 -16.99 12.87
CA VAL A 247 -20.25 -15.76 12.94
C VAL A 247 -19.78 -14.76 11.88
N GLY A 248 -20.71 -14.02 11.27
CA GLY A 248 -20.39 -12.99 10.29
C GLY A 248 -19.38 -11.96 10.85
N CYS A 249 -18.41 -11.56 10.03
CA CYS A 249 -17.36 -10.62 10.42
C CYS A 249 -17.23 -9.46 9.42
N ARG A 250 -16.96 -8.26 9.93
CA ARG A 250 -16.67 -7.05 9.15
C ARG A 250 -15.31 -6.48 9.53
N CYS A 251 -14.48 -6.20 8.52
CA CYS A 251 -13.24 -5.46 8.72
C CYS A 251 -13.55 -3.95 8.77
N VAL A 252 -13.53 -3.37 9.97
CA VAL A 252 -13.81 -1.95 10.21
C VAL A 252 -12.58 -1.11 9.89
N GLU A 253 -11.42 -1.56 10.34
CA GLU A 253 -10.13 -0.94 10.08
C GLU A 253 -9.10 -1.97 9.71
N LEU A 254 -8.12 -1.56 8.90
CA LEU A 254 -7.00 -2.41 8.52
C LEU A 254 -5.72 -1.58 8.40
N ASP A 255 -4.65 -2.10 8.98
CA ASP A 255 -3.30 -1.55 8.87
C ASP A 255 -2.35 -2.64 8.41
N VAL A 256 -1.46 -2.31 7.48
CA VAL A 256 -0.30 -3.17 7.21
C VAL A 256 0.73 -2.89 8.30
N LEU A 257 0.98 -3.86 9.16
CA LEU A 257 1.96 -3.75 10.24
C LEU A 257 3.35 -4.01 9.72
N GLU A 258 3.53 -5.04 8.88
CA GLU A 258 4.86 -5.39 8.38
C GLU A 258 4.82 -6.08 7.01
N ILE A 259 5.87 -5.86 6.22
CA ILE A 259 6.16 -6.68 5.03
C ILE A 259 7.32 -7.59 5.41
N LEU A 260 7.00 -8.86 5.60
CA LEU A 260 7.98 -9.85 6.05
C LEU A 260 8.96 -10.19 4.91
N PRO A 261 10.16 -10.70 5.23
CA PRO A 261 11.05 -11.26 4.22
C PRO A 261 10.31 -12.27 3.34
N PRO A 262 10.70 -12.42 2.06
CA PRO A 262 10.21 -13.54 1.25
C PRO A 262 10.49 -14.85 2.00
N GLU A 263 9.54 -15.78 1.91
CA GLU A 263 9.79 -17.12 2.41
C GLU A 263 10.88 -17.74 1.53
N GLU A 264 11.90 -18.32 2.14
CA GLU A 264 12.79 -19.22 1.42
C GLU A 264 11.91 -20.37 0.91
N ASP A 265 11.99 -20.68 -0.39
CA ASP A 265 11.29 -21.83 -0.94
C ASP A 265 11.77 -23.06 -0.14
N ALA A 266 10.90 -23.62 0.70
CA ALA A 266 11.13 -24.87 1.41
C ALA A 266 11.03 -26.07 0.45
#